data_AF-A0A8S9Z9Z2-F1
#
_entry.id   AF-A0A8S9Z9Z2-F1
#
_cell.length_a   1.000
_cell.length_b   1.000
_cell.length_c   1.000
_cell.angle_alpha   90.00
_cell.angle_beta   90.00
_cell.angle_gamma   90.00
#
_symmetry.space_group_name_H-M   'P 1'
#
loop_
_entity.id
_entity.type
_entity.pdbx_description
1 polymer ?
#
loop_
_entity_poly.entity_id
_entity_poly.type
_entity_poly.pdbx_seq_one_letter_code
_entity_poly.pdbx_strand_id
1 'polypeptide(L)'
;MSTCTMPNNGNGDINHTEINRLNNQQPRLEAKNFKKLRDLGRGAYGICGLYKDERSILNKKVVIKRVSLECKTETEKRKISYEANLLRKLIHPKTSV
;
A
#
# COMPACT_ATOMS: atom_id res chain seq x y z
N MET A 1 5.83 3.37 15.68
CA MET A 1 6.49 2.06 15.87
C MET A 1 5.39 1.02 16.00
N SER A 2 5.18 0.17 14.99
CA SER A 2 4.24 -0.96 15.12
C SER A 2 4.96 -2.09 15.85
N THR A 3 4.47 -2.46 17.03
CA THR A 3 5.00 -3.58 17.81
C THR A 3 4.35 -4.88 17.33
N CYS A 4 5.15 -5.81 16.79
CA CYS A 4 4.74 -7.21 16.73
C CYS A 4 4.88 -7.81 18.13
N THR A 5 3.79 -8.30 18.69
CA THR A 5 3.83 -9.02 19.97
C THR A 5 4.11 -10.49 19.67
N MET A 6 5.31 -10.94 20.03
CA MET A 6 5.68 -12.36 19.93
C MET A 6 4.99 -13.14 21.06
N PRO A 7 4.22 -14.20 20.79
CA PRO A 7 3.84 -15.14 21.83
C PRO A 7 5.07 -15.96 22.25
N ASN A 8 5.27 -16.11 23.56
CA ASN A 8 6.37 -16.89 24.13
C ASN A 8 6.27 -18.37 23.71
N ASN A 9 7.40 -18.91 23.25
CA ASN A 9 7.79 -20.32 23.16
C ASN A 9 6.70 -21.37 22.86
N GLY A 10 6.60 -21.74 21.58
CA GLY A 10 5.94 -22.94 21.09
C GLY A 10 5.61 -22.77 19.61
N ASN A 11 5.87 -23.78 18.78
CA ASN A 11 5.60 -23.78 17.33
C ASN A 11 4.11 -23.63 17.00
N GLY A 12 3.55 -22.42 17.17
CA GLY A 12 2.14 -22.12 16.97
C GLY A 12 1.97 -20.73 16.38
N ASP A 13 1.03 -20.64 15.45
CA ASP A 13 0.74 -19.54 14.53
C ASP A 13 0.98 -18.12 15.04
N ILE A 14 1.61 -17.30 14.20
CA ILE A 14 1.72 -15.85 14.42
C ILE A 14 0.30 -15.27 14.41
N ASN A 15 -0.15 -14.72 15.54
CA ASN A 15 -1.43 -14.03 15.62
C ASN A 15 -1.46 -12.85 14.63
N HIS A 16 -2.25 -12.98 13.56
CA HIS A 16 -2.52 -11.88 12.63
C HIS A 16 -3.26 -10.77 13.38
N THR A 17 -2.59 -9.63 13.57
CA THR A 17 -3.24 -8.46 14.18
C THR A 17 -4.24 -7.87 13.19
N GLU A 18 -5.54 -8.08 13.42
CA GLU A 18 -6.59 -7.39 12.68
C GLU A 18 -6.58 -5.90 13.07
N ILE A 19 -6.12 -5.07 12.13
CA ILE A 19 -6.15 -3.62 12.29
C ILE A 19 -7.61 -3.16 12.20
N ASN A 20 -8.19 -2.81 13.35
CA ASN A 20 -9.52 -2.21 13.43
C ASN A 20 -9.63 -0.97 12.52
N ARG A 21 -10.80 -0.84 11.87
CA ARG A 21 -11.17 0.22 10.93
C ARG A 21 -10.90 1.60 11.53
N LEU A 22 -9.83 2.25 11.06
CA LEU A 22 -9.61 3.67 11.34
C LEU A 22 -10.20 4.49 10.18
N ASN A 23 -11.19 5.33 10.51
CA ASN A 23 -11.65 6.42 9.65
C ASN A 23 -10.44 7.30 9.30
N ASN A 24 -10.11 7.40 8.03
CA ASN A 24 -8.98 8.18 7.56
C ASN A 24 -9.45 9.21 6.53
N GLN A 25 -9.69 10.42 7.02
CA GLN A 25 -9.87 11.60 6.19
C GLN A 25 -8.49 12.07 5.68
N GLN A 26 -7.92 11.34 4.72
CA GLN A 26 -6.80 11.86 3.93
C GLN A 26 -7.29 12.16 2.51
N PRO A 27 -6.73 13.20 1.85
CA PRO A 27 -7.18 13.63 0.55
C PRO A 27 -7.04 12.47 -0.45
N ARG A 28 -8.16 12.13 -1.09
CA ARG A 28 -8.19 11.10 -2.12
C ARG A 28 -7.24 11.51 -3.24
N LEU A 29 -6.19 10.72 -3.45
CA LEU A 29 -5.26 10.95 -4.54
C LEU A 29 -5.96 10.55 -5.84
N GLU A 30 -6.42 11.55 -6.60
CA GLU A 30 -7.04 11.31 -7.90
C GLU A 30 -5.98 10.96 -8.95
N ALA A 31 -6.19 9.85 -9.67
CA ALA A 31 -5.26 9.32 -10.66
C ALA A 31 -4.91 10.34 -11.76
N LYS A 32 -5.84 11.25 -12.08
CA LYS A 32 -5.65 12.33 -13.07
C LYS A 32 -4.51 13.29 -12.76
N ASN A 33 -4.05 13.34 -11.51
CA ASN A 33 -2.97 14.25 -11.10
C ASN A 33 -1.57 13.67 -11.34
N PHE A 34 -1.47 12.44 -11.87
CA PHE A 34 -0.21 11.72 -12.00
C PHE A 34 0.02 11.32 -13.45
N LYS A 35 1.07 11.89 -14.05
CA LYS A 35 1.50 11.50 -15.40
C LYS A 35 2.47 10.33 -15.33
N LYS A 36 2.13 9.23 -15.99
CA LYS A 36 3.00 8.06 -16.10
C LYS A 36 4.24 8.40 -16.93
N LEU A 37 5.41 8.09 -16.40
CA LEU A 37 6.69 8.25 -17.10
C LEU A 37 7.13 6.92 -17.74
N ARG A 38 7.20 5.85 -16.93
CA ARG A 38 7.60 4.51 -17.39
C ARG A 38 7.12 3.43 -16.43
N ASP A 39 7.07 2.20 -16.89
CA ASP A 39 6.95 1.04 -16.00
C ASP A 39 8.30 0.77 -15.33
N LEU A 40 8.26 0.45 -14.03
CA LEU A 40 9.44 0.05 -13.27
C LEU A 40 9.54 -1.47 -13.14
N GLY A 41 8.39 -2.16 -13.12
CA GLY A 41 8.34 -3.61 -13.03
C GLY A 41 6.93 -4.15 -12.87
N ARG A 42 6.81 -5.47 -12.98
CA ARG A 42 5.57 -6.21 -12.74
C ARG A 42 5.78 -7.15 -11.56
N GLY A 43 4.85 -7.15 -10.62
CA GLY A 43 4.77 -8.15 -9.55
C GLY A 43 3.58 -9.09 -9.78
N ALA A 44 3.45 -10.10 -8.93
CA ALA A 44 2.36 -11.08 -9.00
C ALA A 44 0.95 -10.47 -9.01
N TYR A 45 0.79 -9.27 -8.45
CA TYR A 45 -0.50 -8.60 -8.28
C TYR A 45 -0.68 -7.34 -9.15
N GLY A 46 0.25 -7.04 -10.04
CA GLY A 46 0.10 -5.91 -10.96
C GLY A 46 1.39 -5.19 -11.36
N ILE A 47 1.24 -3.95 -11.82
CA ILE A 47 2.32 -3.17 -12.43
C ILE A 47 2.68 -1.99 -11.54
N CYS A 48 3.97 -1.82 -11.27
CA CYS A 48 4.54 -0.64 -10.64
C CYS A 48 5.05 0.31 -11.72
N GLY A 49 4.52 1.53 -11.75
CA GLY A 49 4.99 2.58 -12.65
C GLY A 49 5.61 3.74 -11.90
N LEU A 50 6.55 4.43 -12.55
CA LEU A 50 7.06 5.73 -12.12
C LEU A 50 6.16 6.82 -12.70
N TYR A 51 5.71 7.70 -11.83
CA TYR A 51 4.82 8.81 -12.17
C TYR A 51 5.40 10.13 -11.71
N LYS A 52 5.02 11.19 -12.39
CA LYS A 52 5.25 12.58 -11.97
C LYS A 52 3.93 13.12 -11.40
N ASP A 53 3.97 13.68 -10.20
CA ASP A 53 2.85 14.44 -9.66
C ASP A 53 2.79 15.79 -10.36
N GLU A 54 1.75 16.02 -11.16
CA GLU A 54 1.59 17.24 -11.96
C GLU A 54 1.19 18.46 -11.12
N ARG A 55 0.73 18.24 -9.88
CA ARG A 55 0.43 19.33 -8.93
C ARG A 55 1.66 19.75 -8.12
N SER A 56 2.72 18.95 -8.14
CA SER A 56 3.90 19.22 -7.35
C SER A 56 4.78 20.25 -8.04
N ILE A 57 4.93 21.43 -7.40
CA ILE A 57 5.86 22.49 -7.83
C ILE A 57 7.30 21.97 -7.93
N LEU A 58 7.65 20.99 -7.09
CA LEU A 58 8.97 20.38 -7.02
C LEU A 58 9.17 19.21 -8.01
N ASN A 59 8.24 18.99 -8.95
CA ASN A 59 8.30 17.88 -9.90
C ASN A 59 8.47 16.50 -9.22
N LYS A 60 7.81 16.31 -8.06
CA LYS A 60 7.94 15.09 -7.26
C LYS A 60 7.62 13.85 -8.09
N LYS A 61 8.55 12.89 -8.09
CA LYS A 61 8.35 11.57 -8.68
C LYS A 61 7.83 10.62 -7.61
N VAL A 62 6.87 9.79 -7.97
CA VAL A 62 6.25 8.78 -7.09
C VAL A 62 6.14 7.45 -7.81
N VAL A 63 6.11 6.36 -7.05
CA VAL A 63 5.83 5.02 -7.57
C VAL A 63 4.38 4.68 -7.26
N ILE A 64 3.63 4.23 -8.27
CA ILE A 64 2.25 3.80 -8.10
C ILE A 64 2.17 2.32 -8.51
N LYS A 65 1.78 1.47 -7.56
CA LYS A 65 1.43 0.06 -7.80
C LYS A 65 -0.05 -0.03 -8.12
N ARG A 66 -0.37 -0.43 -9.35
CA ARG A 66 -1.76 -0.66 -9.78
C ARG A 66 -2.09 -2.13 -9.60
N VAL A 67 -3.13 -2.42 -8.84
CA VAL A 67 -3.65 -3.77 -8.59
C VAL A 67 -5.01 -3.89 -9.27
N SER A 68 -5.19 -4.89 -10.14
CA SER A 68 -6.51 -5.14 -10.72
C SER A 68 -7.44 -5.74 -9.67
N LEU A 69 -8.65 -5.18 -9.57
CA LEU A 69 -9.72 -5.70 -8.71
C LEU A 69 -10.75 -6.53 -9.50
N GLU A 70 -10.57 -6.64 -10.81
CA GLU A 70 -11.41 -7.47 -11.67
C GLU A 70 -11.29 -8.94 -11.25
N CYS A 71 -12.42 -9.64 -11.29
CA CYS A 71 -12.51 -11.06 -10.91
C CYS A 71 -12.02 -11.38 -9.48
N LYS A 72 -11.87 -10.38 -8.61
CA LYS A 72 -11.57 -10.56 -7.18
C LYS A 72 -12.84 -10.67 -6.36
N THR A 73 -12.86 -11.62 -5.43
CA THR A 73 -13.91 -11.72 -4.41
C THR A 73 -13.84 -10.52 -3.47
N GLU A 74 -14.94 -10.22 -2.80
CA GLU A 74 -14.97 -9.14 -1.78
C GLU A 74 -13.96 -9.37 -0.66
N THR A 75 -13.72 -10.62 -0.29
CA THR A 75 -12.68 -10.99 0.70
C THR A 75 -11.28 -10.63 0.21
N GLU A 76 -10.95 -10.89 -1.05
CA GLU A 76 -9.66 -10.50 -1.63
C GLU A 76 -9.51 -8.98 -1.75
N LYS A 77 -10.56 -8.27 -2.17
CA LYS A 77 -10.55 -6.79 -2.21
C LYS A 77 -10.30 -6.20 -0.83
N ARG A 78 -10.88 -6.78 0.23
CA ARG A 78 -10.61 -6.40 1.62
C ARG A 78 -9.16 -6.64 2.01
N LYS A 79 -8.56 -7.78 1.63
CA LYS A 79 -7.14 -8.07 1.88
C LYS A 79 -6.20 -7.06 1.20
N ILE A 80 -6.48 -6.69 -0.05
CA ILE A 80 -5.72 -5.66 -0.78
C ILE A 80 -5.83 -4.30 -0.08
N SER A 81 -7.04 -3.95 0.35
CA SER A 81 -7.29 -2.71 1.10
C SER A 81 -6.58 -2.72 2.46
N TYR A 82 -6.49 -3.88 3.10
CA TYR A 82 -5.74 -4.07 4.34
C TYR A 82 -4.24 -3.90 4.13
N GLU A 83 -3.64 -4.49 3.09
CA GLU A 83 -2.23 -4.32 2.72
C GLU A 83 -1.89 -2.83 2.52
N ALA A 84 -2.70 -2.11 1.73
CA ALA A 84 -2.51 -0.68 1.50
C ALA A 84 -2.58 0.13 2.81
N ASN A 85 -3.50 -0.21 3.72
CA ASN A 85 -3.62 0.44 5.01
C ASN A 85 -2.45 0.12 5.94
N LEU A 86 -1.91 -1.10 5.90
CA LEU A 86 -0.75 -1.50 6.69
C LEU A 86 0.49 -0.74 6.24
N LEU A 87 0.75 -0.69 4.94
CA LEU A 87 1.88 0.06 4.36
C LEU A 87 1.84 1.53 4.79
N ARG A 88 0.65 2.15 4.79
CA ARG A 88 0.49 3.54 5.24
C ARG A 88 0.90 3.80 6.70
N LYS A 89 0.86 2.78 7.56
CA LYS A 89 1.29 2.88 8.96
C LYS A 89 2.79 2.64 9.15
N LEU A 90 3.47 2.06 8.15
CA LEU A 90 4.89 1.71 8.20
C LEU A 90 5.77 2.90 7.80
N ILE A 91 5.76 3.95 8.61
CA ILE A 91 6.68 5.08 8.42
C ILE A 91 7.97 4.80 9.20
N HIS A 92 9.03 4.42 8.47
CA HIS A 92 10.37 4.25 9.00
C HIS A 92 11.39 4.78 7.98
N PRO A 93 12.48 5.47 8.39
CA PRO A 93 13.42 6.12 7.46
C PRO A 93 14.12 5.17 6.47
N LYS A 94 14.07 3.85 6.71
CA LYS A 94 14.60 2.81 5.82
C LYS A 94 13.53 1.99 5.09
N THR A 95 12.24 2.28 5.27
CA THR A 95 11.16 1.63 4.50
C THR A 95 10.64 2.57 3.44
N SER A 96 10.65 2.10 2.20
CA SER A 96 9.96 2.76 1.09
C SER A 96 8.46 2.43 1.20
N VAL A 97 7.62 3.44 1.28
CA VAL A 97 6.15 3.35 1.26
C VAL A 97 5.62 4.06 0.02
#